data_AF-A0A960P7F4-F1
#
_entry.id   AF-A0A960P7F4-F1
#
_cell.length_a   1.000
_cell.length_b   1.000
_cell.length_c   1.000
_cell.angle_alpha   90.00
_cell.angle_beta   90.00
_cell.angle_gamma   90.00
#
_symmetry.space_group_name_H-M   'P 1'
#
loop_
_entity.id
_entity.type
_entity.pdbx_description
1 polymer ?
#
loop_
_entity_poly.entity_id
_entity_poly.type
_entity_poly.pdbx_seq_one_letter_code
_entity_poly.pdbx_strand_id
1 'polypeptide(L)'
;MSPTTPPPPGTGDVVAGAGPIGRRRFLALLGAAGAAVAVGGRLRPAGAQTPPVPNGYVVAWPDGVIAGDPTPDGTVLWTRVEPPAGAEPVPVTWEVAADDAFTSIVAGGVAVAESSADWTVKVPVTGLAADGWLHYRFLVGADAGPVGRLRTAPPAGTPTASLRFGFASCQQRGTERVAQRAASEEAGLDFFVHLGDYVYETTGDSSFQGGAKERAIEFDDEAGAIPLVGSNGSTYYAARSLDNYRQLYRTVRGDAALQAVHERLAMVAVWDDHEFSDDCWGSVATYHDGREDELDAARRSAANQAWFEYMPVDYADPGYTYDPAVAP
;
A
#
# COMPACT_ATOMS: atom_id res chain seq x y z
N MET A 1 -41.33 -56.92 -31.12
CA MET A 1 -40.00 -57.20 -30.54
C MET A 1 -39.34 -55.85 -30.29
N SER A 2 -39.06 -55.53 -29.03
CA SER A 2 -38.06 -54.52 -28.60
C SER A 2 -36.64 -55.16 -28.72
N PRO A 3 -35.50 -54.55 -28.29
CA PRO A 3 -35.23 -53.25 -27.67
C PRO A 3 -34.37 -52.36 -28.64
N THR A 4 -33.52 -51.36 -28.33
CA THR A 4 -32.84 -50.89 -27.09
C THR A 4 -32.64 -49.37 -27.07
N THR A 5 -32.69 -48.78 -25.87
CA THR A 5 -32.14 -47.45 -25.53
C THR A 5 -30.74 -47.64 -24.92
N PRO A 6 -29.75 -46.75 -25.15
CA PRO A 6 -28.44 -46.85 -24.48
C PRO A 6 -28.55 -46.59 -22.96
N PRO A 7 -27.60 -47.11 -22.15
CA PRO A 7 -27.59 -46.92 -20.71
C PRO A 7 -27.19 -45.50 -20.31
N PRO A 8 -27.59 -45.02 -19.11
CA PRO A 8 -27.08 -43.77 -18.56
C PRO A 8 -25.58 -43.88 -18.21
N PRO A 9 -24.82 -42.78 -18.26
CA PRO A 9 -23.42 -42.77 -17.84
C PRO A 9 -23.31 -43.09 -16.34
N GLY A 10 -22.32 -43.91 -15.99
CA GLY A 10 -22.10 -44.35 -14.62
C GLY A 10 -21.63 -43.23 -13.70
N THR A 11 -21.99 -43.33 -12.42
CA THR A 11 -21.47 -42.50 -11.34
C THR A 11 -20.00 -42.84 -11.10
N GLY A 12 -19.09 -42.13 -11.77
CA GLY A 12 -17.68 -42.07 -11.37
C GLY A 12 -17.55 -41.21 -10.11
N ASP A 13 -16.79 -41.69 -9.12
CA ASP A 13 -16.56 -40.97 -7.88
C ASP A 13 -15.87 -39.61 -8.16
N VAL A 14 -16.59 -38.53 -7.87
CA VAL A 14 -16.00 -37.20 -7.83
C VAL A 14 -15.06 -37.15 -6.63
N VAL A 15 -13.75 -37.17 -6.91
CA VAL A 15 -12.73 -36.78 -5.92
C VAL A 15 -13.16 -35.42 -5.37
N ALA A 16 -13.41 -35.35 -4.07
CA ALA A 16 -13.94 -34.16 -3.43
C ALA A 16 -12.93 -33.01 -3.53
N GLY A 17 -13.07 -32.21 -4.58
CA GLY A 17 -12.38 -30.93 -4.71
C GLY A 17 -12.67 -30.09 -3.48
N ALA A 18 -11.64 -29.37 -2.99
CA ALA A 18 -11.78 -28.51 -1.84
C ALA A 18 -12.97 -27.55 -2.05
N GLY A 19 -14.03 -27.73 -1.28
CA GLY A 19 -15.25 -26.95 -1.42
C GLY A 19 -14.96 -25.45 -1.27
N PRO A 20 -15.79 -24.58 -1.88
CA PRO A 20 -15.56 -23.13 -1.87
C PRO A 20 -15.27 -22.64 -0.46
N ILE A 21 -14.20 -21.86 -0.30
CA ILE A 21 -13.71 -21.38 1.00
C ILE A 21 -14.82 -20.55 1.63
N GLY A 22 -15.57 -21.16 2.55
CA GLY A 22 -16.77 -20.55 3.10
C GLY A 22 -16.43 -19.21 3.77
N ARG A 23 -17.33 -18.23 3.64
CA ARG A 23 -17.17 -16.84 4.13
C ARG A 23 -16.49 -16.72 5.50
N ARG A 24 -16.78 -17.62 6.45
CA ARG A 24 -16.16 -17.63 7.80
C ARG A 24 -14.68 -18.03 7.83
N ARG A 25 -14.22 -18.86 6.90
CA ARG A 25 -12.82 -19.27 6.74
C ARG A 25 -12.01 -18.21 5.97
N PHE A 26 -12.65 -17.53 5.03
CA PHE A 26 -12.09 -16.35 4.36
C PHE A 26 -11.98 -15.14 5.32
N LEU A 27 -13.02 -14.86 6.12
CA LEU A 27 -12.96 -13.85 7.19
C LEU A 27 -11.90 -14.16 8.27
N ALA A 28 -11.57 -15.43 8.50
CA ALA A 28 -10.46 -15.81 9.38
C ALA A 28 -9.08 -15.63 8.74
N LEU A 29 -8.98 -15.60 7.40
CA LEU A 29 -7.76 -15.27 6.66
C LEU A 29 -7.58 -13.76 6.52
N LEU A 30 -8.65 -13.01 6.21
CA LEU A 30 -8.63 -11.54 6.19
C LEU A 30 -8.52 -10.92 7.59
N GLY A 31 -9.08 -11.55 8.63
CA GLY A 31 -8.86 -11.15 10.02
C GLY A 31 -7.41 -11.32 10.50
N ALA A 32 -6.57 -12.03 9.74
CA ALA A 32 -5.12 -12.13 9.93
C ALA A 32 -4.32 -11.20 8.98
N ALA A 33 -5.00 -10.49 8.07
CA ALA A 33 -4.39 -9.54 7.14
C ALA A 33 -4.51 -8.10 7.69
N GLY A 34 -3.57 -7.73 8.57
CA GLY A 34 -3.16 -6.32 8.74
C GLY A 34 -4.11 -5.37 9.47
N ALA A 35 -5.25 -5.82 10.00
CA ALA A 35 -6.00 -5.01 10.97
C ALA A 35 -5.32 -5.06 12.35
N ALA A 36 -4.24 -4.29 12.52
CA ALA A 36 -3.81 -3.88 13.85
C ALA A 36 -4.97 -3.10 14.47
N VAL A 37 -5.74 -3.77 15.35
CA VAL A 37 -6.97 -3.19 15.91
C VAL A 37 -6.60 -1.95 16.70
N ALA A 38 -6.83 -0.79 16.08
CA ALA A 38 -6.76 0.49 16.76
C ALA A 38 -7.84 0.48 17.84
N VAL A 39 -7.42 0.24 19.09
CA VAL A 39 -8.20 0.62 20.27
C VAL A 39 -8.39 2.12 20.14
N GLY A 40 -9.59 2.52 19.69
CA GLY A 40 -9.85 3.82 19.06
C GLY A 40 -9.14 4.97 19.75
N GLY A 41 -8.34 5.71 18.99
CA GLY A 41 -7.26 6.59 19.45
C GLY A 41 -7.68 7.51 20.60
N ARG A 42 -7.47 7.07 21.83
CA ARG A 42 -7.56 7.93 23.01
C ARG A 42 -6.26 8.73 23.08
N LEU A 43 -6.40 10.05 23.14
CA LEU A 43 -5.32 11.02 23.37
C LEU A 43 -4.26 10.44 24.32
N ARG A 44 -3.08 10.13 23.77
CA ARG A 44 -1.95 9.64 24.54
C ARG A 44 -1.46 10.78 25.44
N PRO A 45 -1.53 10.67 26.78
CA PRO A 45 -1.19 11.77 27.67
C PRO A 45 0.31 12.10 27.54
N ALA A 46 0.62 13.40 27.59
CA ALA A 46 2.01 13.88 27.52
C ALA A 46 2.88 13.19 28.58
N GLY A 47 4.01 12.62 28.15
CA GLY A 47 4.91 11.84 29.01
C GLY A 47 4.64 10.33 29.08
N ALA A 48 3.69 9.80 28.30
CA ALA A 48 3.55 8.35 28.14
C ALA A 48 4.85 7.74 27.56
N GLN A 49 5.41 6.74 28.25
CA GLN A 49 6.58 6.02 27.76
C GLN A 49 6.26 5.25 26.49
N THR A 50 7.21 5.17 25.56
CA THR A 50 7.11 4.30 24.39
C THR A 50 7.26 2.84 24.82
N PRO A 51 6.59 1.89 24.15
CA PRO A 51 6.77 0.47 24.45
C PRO A 51 8.22 0.03 24.24
N PRO A 52 8.75 -0.89 25.05
CA PRO A 52 10.06 -1.49 24.81
C PRO A 52 10.03 -2.32 23.52
N VAL A 53 11.18 -2.38 22.85
CA VAL A 53 11.37 -3.12 21.60
C VAL A 53 12.20 -4.39 21.84
N PRO A 54 12.11 -5.41 20.98
CA PRO A 54 12.95 -6.61 21.07
C PRO A 54 14.45 -6.27 21.09
N ASN A 55 15.24 -6.99 21.90
CA ASN A 55 16.68 -6.79 21.98
C ASN A 55 17.36 -7.05 20.62
N GLY A 56 18.26 -6.14 20.22
CA GLY A 56 19.00 -6.25 18.96
C GLY A 56 18.25 -5.68 17.74
N TYR A 57 17.08 -5.08 17.93
CA TYR A 57 16.39 -4.34 16.88
C TYR A 57 17.21 -3.13 16.41
N VAL A 58 17.47 -3.03 15.11
CA VAL A 58 18.04 -1.83 14.48
C VAL A 58 16.92 -1.16 13.72
N VAL A 59 16.53 0.06 14.13
CA VAL A 59 15.40 0.76 13.53
C VAL A 59 15.81 1.38 12.20
N ALA A 60 15.22 0.89 11.11
CA ALA A 60 15.28 1.50 9.79
C ALA A 60 13.87 1.92 9.33
N TRP A 61 13.83 3.03 8.59
CA TRP A 61 12.62 3.62 8.01
C TRP A 61 12.77 3.67 6.47
N PRO A 62 12.99 2.51 5.81
CA PRO A 62 13.43 2.42 4.41
C PRO A 62 12.49 3.12 3.42
N ASP A 63 11.20 3.14 3.74
CA ASP A 63 10.11 3.68 2.91
C ASP A 63 9.66 5.09 3.33
N GLY A 64 10.30 5.66 4.36
CA GLY A 64 9.92 6.92 4.99
C GLY A 64 8.54 6.89 5.65
N VAL A 65 7.87 8.04 5.61
CA VAL A 65 6.54 8.26 6.17
C VAL A 65 5.63 8.90 5.12
N ILE A 66 4.32 8.73 5.24
CA ILE A 66 3.35 9.44 4.40
C ILE A 66 2.03 9.64 5.16
N ALA A 67 1.37 10.78 4.93
CA ALA A 67 -0.01 11.02 5.34
C ALA A 67 -0.93 10.99 4.12
N GLY A 68 -2.19 10.64 4.29
CA GLY A 68 -3.16 10.60 3.19
C GLY A 68 -4.59 10.81 3.63
N ASP A 69 -5.48 10.86 2.63
CA ASP A 69 -6.91 11.12 2.74
C ASP A 69 -7.28 12.12 3.86
N PRO A 70 -6.80 13.38 3.78
CA PRO A 70 -7.05 14.37 4.80
C PRO A 70 -8.54 14.74 4.86
N THR A 71 -9.17 14.46 6.00
CA THR A 71 -10.55 14.88 6.31
C THR A 71 -10.54 16.18 7.11
N PRO A 72 -11.71 16.80 7.38
CA PRO A 72 -11.76 17.99 8.22
C PRO A 72 -11.35 17.76 9.68
N ASP A 73 -11.32 16.51 10.15
CA ASP A 73 -10.99 16.16 11.54
C ASP A 73 -9.91 15.06 11.63
N GLY A 74 -9.23 14.73 10.53
CA GLY A 74 -8.49 13.48 10.44
C GLY A 74 -7.66 13.29 9.18
N THR A 75 -7.02 12.13 9.11
CA THR A 75 -6.07 11.71 8.06
C THR A 75 -5.63 10.27 8.35
N VAL A 76 -5.12 9.57 7.34
CA VAL A 76 -4.40 8.30 7.51
C VAL A 76 -2.90 8.58 7.59
N LEU A 77 -2.24 8.10 8.64
CA LEU A 77 -0.78 8.09 8.75
C LEU A 77 -0.23 6.72 8.38
N TRP A 78 0.93 6.69 7.72
CA TRP A 78 1.58 5.46 7.27
C TRP A 78 3.10 5.48 7.43
N THR A 79 3.69 4.33 7.77
CA THR A 79 5.13 4.03 7.65
C THR A 79 5.36 2.53 7.44
N ARG A 80 6.58 2.11 7.11
CA ARG A 80 7.04 0.71 7.19
C ARG A 80 8.35 0.66 7.95
N VAL A 81 8.48 -0.33 8.84
CA VAL A 81 9.70 -0.62 9.59
C VAL A 81 10.37 -1.86 9.02
N GLU A 82 11.70 -1.98 9.15
CA GLU A 82 12.45 -3.15 8.69
C GLU A 82 13.10 -3.88 9.86
N PRO A 83 12.40 -4.88 10.46
CA PRO A 83 12.97 -5.67 11.53
C PRO A 83 13.99 -6.70 11.02
N PRO A 84 14.85 -7.23 11.90
CA PRO A 84 15.66 -8.40 11.57
C PRO A 84 14.78 -9.63 11.24
N ALA A 85 15.30 -10.53 10.41
CA ALA A 85 14.60 -11.75 10.01
C ALA A 85 14.19 -12.60 11.23
N GLY A 86 12.93 -13.04 11.25
CA GLY A 86 12.36 -13.81 12.36
C GLY A 86 11.99 -12.99 13.61
N ALA A 87 11.87 -11.67 13.50
CA ALA A 87 11.37 -10.83 14.58
C ALA A 87 9.90 -11.12 14.94
N GLU A 88 9.58 -10.86 16.20
CA GLU A 88 8.21 -10.78 16.71
C GLU A 88 7.53 -9.45 16.31
N PRO A 89 6.18 -9.34 16.40
CA PRO A 89 5.43 -8.10 16.21
C PRO A 89 6.05 -6.87 16.91
N VAL A 90 6.16 -5.76 16.18
CA VAL A 90 6.89 -4.56 16.64
C VAL A 90 5.91 -3.47 17.07
N PRO A 91 5.94 -3.01 18.32
CA PRO A 91 5.12 -1.88 18.74
C PRO A 91 5.69 -0.57 18.17
N VAL A 92 4.93 0.09 17.32
CA VAL A 92 5.28 1.39 16.71
C VAL A 92 4.42 2.47 17.34
N THR A 93 5.06 3.40 18.04
CA THR A 93 4.40 4.60 18.55
C THR A 93 4.17 5.58 17.39
N TRP A 94 3.03 6.24 17.36
CA TRP A 94 2.74 7.34 16.43
C TRP A 94 2.30 8.58 17.21
N GLU A 95 2.70 9.74 16.72
CA GLU A 95 2.44 11.04 17.36
C GLU A 95 2.11 12.09 16.30
N VAL A 96 1.12 12.95 16.59
CA VAL A 96 0.75 14.14 15.82
C VAL A 96 0.90 15.34 16.73
N ALA A 97 1.55 16.40 16.25
CA ALA A 97 1.88 17.60 17.00
C ALA A 97 1.52 18.88 16.24
N ALA A 98 1.26 19.96 17.00
CA ALA A 98 1.06 21.29 16.44
C ALA A 98 2.38 21.94 15.96
N ASP A 99 3.52 21.44 16.42
CA ASP A 99 4.87 21.95 16.17
C ASP A 99 5.84 20.84 15.72
N ASP A 100 6.86 21.22 14.96
CA ASP A 100 7.90 20.33 14.43
C ASP A 100 8.88 19.80 15.49
N ALA A 101 8.96 20.48 16.64
CA ALA A 101 9.71 20.04 17.81
C ALA A 101 8.96 19.02 18.70
N PHE A 102 7.70 18.66 18.37
CA PHE A 102 6.86 17.72 19.11
C PHE A 102 6.67 18.10 20.60
N THR A 103 6.65 19.39 20.91
CA THR A 103 6.39 19.92 22.27
C THR A 103 4.91 19.96 22.62
N SER A 104 4.02 20.05 21.62
CA SER A 104 2.57 20.08 21.73
C SER A 104 1.92 18.92 20.94
N ILE A 105 2.01 17.71 21.50
CA ILE A 105 1.30 16.53 20.98
C ILE A 105 -0.23 16.74 21.08
N VAL A 106 -0.92 16.64 19.95
CA VAL A 106 -2.39 16.78 19.83
C VAL A 106 -3.10 15.44 19.63
N ALA A 107 -2.43 14.43 19.08
CA ALA A 107 -2.91 13.05 19.02
C ALA A 107 -1.73 12.08 19.07
N GLY A 108 -1.98 10.83 19.41
CA GLY A 108 -0.95 9.80 19.43
C GLY A 108 -1.45 8.47 19.96
N GLY A 109 -0.67 7.42 19.75
CA GLY A 109 -1.02 6.06 20.13
C GLY A 109 0.10 5.06 19.85
N VAL A 110 -0.27 3.79 19.84
CA VAL A 110 0.62 2.68 19.45
C VAL A 110 -0.14 1.82 18.45
N ALA A 111 0.53 1.49 17.35
CA ALA A 111 0.14 0.46 16.40
C ALA A 111 1.16 -0.69 16.49
N VAL A 112 0.88 -1.81 15.80
CA VAL A 112 1.78 -2.96 15.75
C VAL A 112 2.10 -3.24 14.29
N ALA A 113 3.40 -3.29 13.96
CA ALA A 113 3.88 -3.77 12.66
C ALA A 113 4.09 -5.28 12.72
N GLU A 114 3.62 -6.00 11.71
CA GLU A 114 3.70 -7.47 11.64
C GLU A 114 4.07 -7.94 10.23
N SER A 115 4.75 -9.08 10.12
CA SER A 115 5.14 -9.67 8.81
C SER A 115 3.95 -10.01 7.92
N SER A 116 2.77 -10.24 8.50
CA SER A 116 1.51 -10.49 7.79
C SER A 116 1.13 -9.34 6.84
N ALA A 117 1.46 -8.10 7.21
CA ALA A 117 1.24 -6.87 6.44
C ALA A 117 2.56 -6.21 5.99
N ASP A 118 3.60 -7.02 5.77
CA ASP A 118 4.95 -6.58 5.37
C ASP A 118 5.56 -5.49 6.26
N TRP A 119 5.26 -5.54 7.56
CA TRP A 119 5.72 -4.58 8.56
C TRP A 119 5.30 -3.12 8.29
N THR A 120 4.28 -2.94 7.46
CA THR A 120 3.61 -1.66 7.28
C THR A 120 2.78 -1.32 8.52
N VAL A 121 2.62 -0.03 8.79
CA VAL A 121 1.79 0.52 9.84
C VAL A 121 0.91 1.57 9.21
N LYS A 122 -0.41 1.37 9.27
CA LYS A 122 -1.43 2.33 8.84
C LYS A 122 -2.31 2.70 10.02
N VAL A 123 -2.54 4.00 10.22
CA VAL A 123 -3.30 4.53 11.36
C VAL A 123 -4.30 5.58 10.87
N PRO A 124 -5.61 5.30 10.87
CA PRO A 124 -6.62 6.35 10.74
C PRO A 124 -6.65 7.19 12.03
N VAL A 125 -6.48 8.50 11.89
CA VAL A 125 -6.49 9.48 12.98
C VAL A 125 -7.71 10.38 12.81
N THR A 126 -8.44 10.62 13.90
CA THR A 126 -9.64 11.48 13.94
C THR A 126 -9.62 12.41 15.15
N GLY A 127 -10.53 13.39 15.20
CA GLY A 127 -10.60 14.39 16.28
C GLY A 127 -9.50 15.47 16.25
N LEU A 128 -8.80 15.62 15.12
CA LEU A 128 -7.86 16.72 14.87
C LEU A 128 -8.63 18.04 14.63
N ALA A 129 -7.93 19.17 14.81
CA ALA A 129 -8.47 20.47 14.43
C ALA A 129 -8.54 20.62 12.90
N ALA A 130 -9.63 21.19 12.39
CA ALA A 130 -9.83 21.44 10.97
C ALA A 130 -8.96 22.57 10.41
N ASP A 131 -8.71 22.53 9.10
CA ASP A 131 -7.95 23.51 8.33
C ASP A 131 -6.56 23.87 8.90
N GLY A 132 -5.89 22.89 9.54
CA GLY A 132 -4.67 23.10 10.31
C GLY A 132 -3.48 22.33 9.75
N TRP A 133 -2.33 23.01 9.66
CA TRP A 133 -1.04 22.33 9.45
C TRP A 133 -0.58 21.65 10.73
N LEU A 134 -0.18 20.38 10.62
CA LEU A 134 0.29 19.53 11.71
C LEU A 134 1.56 18.78 11.28
N HIS A 135 2.32 18.33 12.27
CA HIS A 135 3.50 17.48 12.12
C HIS A 135 3.18 16.10 12.67
N TYR A 136 3.78 15.05 12.12
CA TYR A 136 3.62 13.69 12.63
C TYR A 136 4.93 12.90 12.52
N ARG A 137 5.08 11.90 13.38
CA ARG A 137 6.22 10.97 13.36
C ARG A 137 5.82 9.60 13.88
N PHE A 138 6.65 8.62 13.57
CA PHE A 138 6.62 7.30 14.17
C PHE A 138 7.89 7.08 15.02
N LEU A 139 7.79 6.24 16.05
CA LEU A 139 8.91 5.85 16.90
C LEU A 139 8.86 4.35 17.19
N VAL A 140 10.02 3.70 17.15
CA VAL A 140 10.22 2.32 17.60
C VAL A 140 11.12 2.38 18.83
N GLY A 141 10.56 2.14 20.01
CA GLY A 141 11.26 2.40 21.27
C GLY A 141 11.56 3.88 21.44
N ALA A 142 12.83 4.27 21.49
CA ALA A 142 13.26 5.67 21.58
C ALA A 142 13.62 6.29 20.22
N ASP A 143 13.80 5.47 19.18
CA ASP A 143 14.26 5.91 17.87
C ASP A 143 13.08 6.46 17.05
N ALA A 144 13.15 7.75 16.73
CA ALA A 144 12.17 8.42 15.87
C ALA A 144 12.52 8.24 14.38
N GLY A 145 11.50 8.08 13.55
CA GLY A 145 11.61 8.14 12.10
C GLY A 145 11.56 9.56 11.54
N PRO A 146 11.50 9.69 10.21
CA PRO A 146 11.30 10.97 9.55
C PRO A 146 10.06 11.70 10.08
N VAL A 147 10.14 13.03 10.12
CA VAL A 147 9.03 13.90 10.50
C VAL A 147 8.27 14.27 9.24
N GLY A 148 7.01 13.83 9.17
CA GLY A 148 6.10 14.24 8.12
C GLY A 148 5.23 15.43 8.50
N ARG A 149 4.61 16.04 7.50
CA ARG A 149 3.63 17.14 7.63
C ARG A 149 2.34 16.80 6.91
N LEU A 150 1.24 17.34 7.43
CA LEU A 150 -0.09 17.23 6.83
C LEU A 150 -0.90 18.49 7.09
N ARG A 151 -1.95 18.71 6.28
CA ARG A 151 -2.98 19.72 6.52
C ARG A 151 -4.34 19.01 6.57
N THR A 152 -5.10 19.19 7.64
CA THR A 152 -6.50 18.74 7.69
C THR A 152 -7.36 19.59 6.76
N ALA A 153 -8.43 19.03 6.21
CA ALA A 153 -9.29 19.75 5.28
C ALA A 153 -10.09 20.88 5.98
N PRO A 154 -10.58 21.89 5.24
CA PRO A 154 -11.58 22.82 5.77
C PRO A 154 -12.90 22.11 6.14
N PRO A 155 -13.65 22.59 7.14
CA PRO A 155 -14.97 22.05 7.46
C PRO A 155 -15.91 22.08 6.25
N ALA A 156 -16.69 21.03 6.04
CA ALA A 156 -17.59 20.90 4.89
C ALA A 156 -18.51 22.12 4.73
N GLY A 157 -18.58 22.68 3.52
CA GLY A 157 -19.35 23.88 3.20
C GLY A 157 -18.66 25.21 3.53
N THR A 158 -17.45 25.20 4.10
CA THR A 158 -16.65 26.42 4.31
C THR A 158 -16.08 26.92 2.98
N PRO A 159 -16.29 28.19 2.59
CA PRO A 159 -15.66 28.76 1.40
C PRO A 159 -14.14 28.88 1.56
N THR A 160 -13.37 28.16 0.74
CA THR A 160 -11.90 28.24 0.73
C THR A 160 -11.43 29.39 -0.16
N ALA A 161 -10.58 30.27 0.35
CA ALA A 161 -10.07 31.42 -0.41
C ALA A 161 -9.14 31.03 -1.58
N SER A 162 -8.40 29.93 -1.42
CA SER A 162 -7.52 29.34 -2.44
C SER A 162 -7.28 27.86 -2.11
N LEU A 163 -7.24 27.01 -3.13
CA LEU A 163 -6.81 25.62 -3.01
C LEU A 163 -5.66 25.38 -4.00
N ARG A 164 -4.55 24.82 -3.54
CA ARG A 164 -3.36 24.56 -4.39
C ARG A 164 -2.89 23.12 -4.15
N PHE A 165 -2.81 22.32 -5.20
CA PHE A 165 -2.32 20.94 -5.11
C PHE A 165 -1.42 20.61 -6.30
N GLY A 166 -0.47 19.71 -6.07
CA GLY A 166 0.28 19.05 -7.15
C GLY A 166 -0.38 17.73 -7.51
N PHE A 167 -0.16 17.25 -8.73
CA PHE A 167 -0.55 15.89 -9.11
C PHE A 167 0.53 15.20 -9.97
N ALA A 168 0.53 13.87 -9.95
CA ALA A 168 1.32 13.03 -10.84
C ALA A 168 0.60 11.71 -11.14
N SER A 169 1.08 11.01 -12.17
CA SER A 169 0.79 9.62 -12.50
C SER A 169 2.05 9.03 -13.15
N CYS A 170 2.00 7.76 -13.56
CA CYS A 170 2.94 7.14 -14.48
C CYS A 170 4.41 7.26 -14.03
N GLN A 171 4.68 7.00 -12.74
CA GLN A 171 5.97 7.33 -12.12
C GLN A 171 7.02 6.21 -12.22
N GLN A 172 7.07 5.53 -13.38
CA GLN A 172 7.91 4.35 -13.57
C GLN A 172 9.35 4.61 -13.10
N ARG A 173 9.89 3.70 -12.28
CA ARG A 173 11.12 3.89 -11.50
C ARG A 173 12.33 4.33 -12.35
N GLY A 174 12.42 3.89 -13.60
CA GLY A 174 13.48 4.32 -14.52
C GLY A 174 13.47 5.83 -14.85
N THR A 175 12.32 6.50 -14.75
CA THR A 175 12.10 7.90 -15.19
C THR A 175 12.41 8.93 -14.11
N GLU A 176 12.85 10.12 -14.50
CA GLU A 176 13.14 11.20 -13.55
C GLU A 176 11.86 11.66 -12.83
N ARG A 177 11.90 11.66 -11.49
CA ARG A 177 10.78 12.06 -10.61
C ARG A 177 10.60 13.58 -10.53
N VAL A 178 10.47 14.22 -11.69
CA VAL A 178 10.46 15.69 -11.84
C VAL A 178 9.26 16.30 -11.11
N ALA A 179 8.06 15.71 -11.23
CA ALA A 179 6.85 16.21 -10.60
C ALA A 179 6.92 16.13 -9.06
N GLN A 180 7.41 15.01 -8.53
CA GLN A 180 7.58 14.79 -7.08
C GLN A 180 8.62 15.74 -6.50
N ARG A 181 9.78 15.91 -7.18
CA ARG A 181 10.80 16.89 -6.78
C ARG A 181 10.23 18.32 -6.75
N ALA A 182 9.59 18.75 -7.84
CA ALA A 182 8.98 20.07 -7.92
C ALA A 182 7.93 20.28 -6.82
N ALA A 183 7.07 19.30 -6.53
CA ALA A 183 6.08 19.38 -5.45
C ALA A 183 6.71 19.39 -4.05
N SER A 184 7.83 18.70 -3.85
CA SER A 184 8.60 18.73 -2.58
C SER A 184 9.27 20.08 -2.31
N GLU A 185 9.53 20.87 -3.35
CA GLU A 185 10.15 22.19 -3.27
C GLU A 185 9.11 23.33 -3.26
N GLU A 186 8.00 23.19 -4.01
CA GLU A 186 6.96 24.23 -4.20
C GLU A 186 6.27 24.65 -2.90
N ALA A 187 6.30 25.94 -2.60
CA ALA A 187 5.75 26.51 -1.38
C ALA A 187 4.24 26.70 -1.47
N GLY A 188 3.49 26.25 -0.45
CA GLY A 188 2.05 26.48 -0.35
C GLY A 188 1.20 25.62 -1.29
N LEU A 189 1.64 24.38 -1.57
CA LEU A 189 0.72 23.29 -1.88
C LEU A 189 0.07 22.81 -0.58
N ASP A 190 -1.21 22.46 -0.65
CA ASP A 190 -2.04 22.00 0.47
C ASP A 190 -2.03 20.48 0.61
N PHE A 191 -2.00 19.77 -0.53
CA PHE A 191 -1.94 18.31 -0.64
C PHE A 191 -1.34 17.92 -2.01
N PHE A 192 -1.11 16.62 -2.20
CA PHE A 192 -0.66 16.01 -3.45
C PHE A 192 -1.65 14.95 -3.94
N VAL A 193 -1.75 14.74 -5.24
CA VAL A 193 -2.64 13.73 -5.84
C VAL A 193 -1.84 12.74 -6.69
N HIS A 194 -2.05 11.44 -6.49
CA HIS A 194 -1.55 10.42 -7.41
C HIS A 194 -2.71 9.78 -8.18
N LEU A 195 -2.62 9.80 -9.51
CA LEU A 195 -3.68 9.38 -10.44
C LEU A 195 -3.35 8.02 -11.08
N GLY A 196 -2.98 7.03 -10.26
CA GLY A 196 -2.58 5.70 -10.73
C GLY A 196 -1.16 5.60 -11.30
N ASP A 197 -0.75 4.38 -11.67
CA ASP A 197 0.61 4.00 -12.05
C ASP A 197 1.66 4.42 -11.02
N TYR A 198 1.36 4.16 -9.74
CA TYR A 198 2.29 4.40 -8.65
C TYR A 198 3.46 3.40 -8.69
N VAL A 199 3.15 2.16 -9.09
CA VAL A 199 4.10 1.09 -9.45
C VAL A 199 3.83 0.65 -10.88
N TYR A 200 4.79 -0.05 -11.47
CA TYR A 200 4.59 -0.85 -12.67
C TYR A 200 4.83 -2.31 -12.29
N GLU A 201 3.93 -3.20 -12.70
CA GLU A 201 3.93 -4.61 -12.37
C GLU A 201 5.08 -5.40 -13.03
N THR A 202 5.79 -4.82 -14.00
CA THR A 202 6.90 -5.48 -14.72
C THR A 202 8.29 -5.03 -14.26
N THR A 203 9.27 -5.91 -14.44
CA THR A 203 10.71 -5.65 -14.34
C THR A 203 11.43 -6.13 -15.59
N GLY A 204 12.39 -5.33 -16.07
CA GLY A 204 13.27 -5.67 -17.18
C GLY A 204 12.66 -5.42 -18.56
N ASP A 205 11.45 -4.84 -18.66
CA ASP A 205 10.80 -4.63 -19.94
C ASP A 205 11.56 -3.58 -20.77
N SER A 206 12.32 -4.08 -21.77
CA SER A 206 13.16 -3.26 -22.64
C SER A 206 12.41 -2.18 -23.44
N SER A 207 11.08 -2.24 -23.55
CA SER A 207 10.30 -1.28 -24.32
C SER A 207 10.13 0.07 -23.62
N PHE A 208 10.07 0.10 -22.28
CA PHE A 208 9.92 1.33 -21.48
C PHE A 208 10.81 1.42 -20.23
N GLN A 209 11.47 0.33 -19.83
CA GLN A 209 12.28 0.26 -18.61
C GLN A 209 13.80 0.29 -18.85
N GLY A 210 14.24 0.65 -20.06
CA GLY A 210 15.66 0.77 -20.45
C GLY A 210 16.45 1.93 -19.80
N GLY A 211 16.08 2.35 -18.59
CA GLY A 211 16.70 3.44 -17.85
C GLY A 211 18.04 3.08 -17.20
N ALA A 212 18.51 3.94 -16.29
CA ALA A 212 19.74 3.71 -15.53
C ALA A 212 19.65 2.43 -14.69
N LYS A 213 20.68 1.57 -14.73
CA LYS A 213 20.68 0.24 -14.09
C LYS A 213 20.44 0.30 -12.58
N GLU A 214 20.91 1.37 -11.94
CA GLU A 214 20.75 1.69 -10.52
C GLU A 214 19.27 1.89 -10.12
N ARG A 215 18.37 2.01 -11.10
CA ARG A 215 16.93 2.20 -10.94
C ARG A 215 16.11 1.05 -11.53
N ALA A 216 16.76 -0.02 -11.99
CA ALA A 216 16.09 -1.29 -12.25
C ALA A 216 15.51 -1.85 -10.93
N ILE A 217 14.51 -2.70 -11.08
CA ILE A 217 14.01 -3.60 -10.03
C ILE A 217 14.38 -5.00 -10.52
N GLU A 218 14.81 -5.92 -9.67
CA GLU A 218 14.98 -7.35 -10.00
C GLU A 218 14.21 -8.13 -8.93
N PHE A 219 13.38 -9.11 -9.30
CA PHE A 219 12.55 -9.80 -8.30
C PHE A 219 13.40 -10.77 -7.47
N ASP A 220 13.25 -10.72 -6.14
CA ASP A 220 13.94 -11.64 -5.24
C ASP A 220 13.40 -13.08 -5.40
N ASP A 221 12.11 -13.19 -5.71
CA ASP A 221 11.41 -14.42 -6.10
C ASP A 221 10.99 -14.37 -7.58
N GLU A 222 11.95 -14.59 -8.49
CA GLU A 222 11.66 -14.78 -9.93
C GLU A 222 10.77 -16.01 -10.19
N ALA A 223 10.83 -17.04 -9.33
CA ALA A 223 10.04 -18.26 -9.49
C ALA A 223 8.54 -18.04 -9.22
N GLY A 224 8.21 -17.05 -8.38
CA GLY A 224 6.85 -16.58 -8.14
C GLY A 224 6.30 -15.64 -9.22
N ALA A 225 7.13 -15.14 -10.14
CA ALA A 225 6.76 -14.17 -11.18
C ALA A 225 6.19 -14.84 -12.46
N ILE A 226 5.88 -14.03 -13.49
CA ILE A 226 5.53 -14.49 -14.84
C ILE A 226 6.69 -14.15 -15.78
N PRO A 227 7.37 -15.13 -16.42
CA PRO A 227 8.40 -14.86 -17.41
C PRO A 227 7.78 -14.42 -18.75
N LEU A 228 8.29 -13.33 -19.30
CA LEU A 228 7.86 -12.72 -20.55
C LEU A 228 9.06 -12.52 -21.50
N VAL A 229 8.79 -12.35 -22.80
CA VAL A 229 9.83 -12.17 -23.83
C VAL A 229 9.66 -10.80 -24.48
N GLY A 230 10.64 -9.92 -24.28
CA GLY A 230 10.63 -8.56 -24.82
C GLY A 230 10.80 -8.52 -26.33
N SER A 231 10.50 -7.37 -26.94
CA SER A 231 10.57 -7.15 -28.39
C SER A 231 11.99 -7.32 -28.98
N ASN A 232 13.02 -7.19 -28.15
CA ASN A 232 14.43 -7.43 -28.46
C ASN A 232 14.88 -8.89 -28.22
N GLY A 233 14.00 -9.77 -27.73
CA GLY A 233 14.27 -11.16 -27.36
C GLY A 233 14.84 -11.37 -25.95
N SER A 234 14.97 -10.34 -25.10
CA SER A 234 15.37 -10.52 -23.70
C SER A 234 14.21 -10.99 -22.83
N THR A 235 14.48 -11.88 -21.87
CA THR A 235 13.52 -12.21 -20.81
C THR A 235 13.32 -11.00 -19.90
N TYR A 236 12.07 -10.78 -19.51
CA TYR A 236 11.65 -9.84 -18.48
C TYR A 236 10.54 -10.49 -17.65
N TYR A 237 10.11 -9.89 -16.54
CA TYR A 237 9.12 -10.52 -15.65
C TYR A 237 7.96 -9.59 -15.31
N ALA A 238 6.78 -10.16 -15.08
CA ALA A 238 5.66 -9.48 -14.42
C ALA A 238 5.39 -10.07 -13.03
N ALA A 239 5.06 -9.22 -12.07
CA ALA A 239 4.69 -9.59 -10.70
C ALA A 239 3.45 -10.48 -10.71
N ARG A 240 3.48 -11.56 -9.92
CA ARG A 240 2.32 -12.45 -9.74
C ARG A 240 2.10 -12.83 -8.29
N SER A 241 3.17 -13.09 -7.53
CA SER A 241 3.07 -13.31 -6.09
C SER A 241 2.83 -12.00 -5.33
N LEU A 242 2.23 -12.10 -4.13
CA LEU A 242 2.09 -10.95 -3.22
C LEU A 242 3.45 -10.33 -2.88
N ASP A 243 4.51 -11.15 -2.74
CA ASP A 243 5.83 -10.60 -2.45
C ASP A 243 6.44 -9.86 -3.65
N ASN A 244 6.20 -10.30 -4.90
CA ASN A 244 6.60 -9.50 -6.07
C ASN A 244 5.94 -8.11 -6.04
N TYR A 245 4.62 -8.03 -5.79
CA TYR A 245 3.92 -6.74 -5.71
C TYR A 245 4.42 -5.88 -4.54
N ARG A 246 4.62 -6.47 -3.35
CA ARG A 246 5.22 -5.77 -2.21
C ARG A 246 6.62 -5.24 -2.53
N GLN A 247 7.46 -6.03 -3.20
CA GLN A 247 8.81 -5.64 -3.60
C GLN A 247 8.81 -4.44 -4.56
N LEU A 248 7.82 -4.33 -5.47
CA LEU A 248 7.63 -3.13 -6.29
C LEU A 248 7.41 -1.89 -5.41
N TYR A 249 6.48 -1.95 -4.45
CA TYR A 249 6.22 -0.83 -3.53
C TYR A 249 7.42 -0.48 -2.65
N ARG A 250 8.05 -1.46 -1.98
CA ARG A 250 9.29 -1.28 -1.19
C ARG A 250 10.33 -0.51 -2.01
N THR A 251 10.56 -0.96 -3.24
CA THR A 251 11.58 -0.40 -4.11
C THR A 251 11.22 1.01 -4.58
N VAL A 252 9.99 1.22 -5.05
CA VAL A 252 9.49 2.54 -5.51
C VAL A 252 9.53 3.57 -4.40
N ARG A 253 9.07 3.22 -3.19
CA ARG A 253 9.03 4.12 -2.03
C ARG A 253 10.37 4.38 -1.37
N GLY A 254 11.37 3.50 -1.57
CA GLY A 254 12.75 3.71 -1.13
C GLY A 254 13.53 4.82 -1.86
N ASP A 255 12.99 5.42 -2.94
CA ASP A 255 13.66 6.54 -3.64
C ASP A 255 13.28 7.90 -3.03
N ALA A 256 14.31 8.63 -2.60
CA ALA A 256 14.23 9.83 -1.76
C ALA A 256 13.44 11.01 -2.37
N ALA A 257 13.30 11.08 -3.70
CA ALA A 257 12.50 12.15 -4.32
C ALA A 257 11.00 12.00 -4.02
N LEU A 258 10.55 10.77 -3.78
CA LEU A 258 9.17 10.45 -3.44
C LEU A 258 8.94 10.57 -1.92
N GLN A 259 9.91 10.17 -1.10
CA GLN A 259 9.90 10.42 0.34
C GLN A 259 9.81 11.93 0.66
N ALA A 260 10.57 12.77 -0.05
CA ALA A 260 10.56 14.22 0.15
C ALA A 260 9.19 14.89 -0.11
N VAL A 261 8.38 14.37 -1.04
CA VAL A 261 7.00 14.90 -1.24
C VAL A 261 6.02 14.33 -0.20
N HIS A 262 6.14 13.05 0.16
CA HIS A 262 5.32 12.42 1.19
C HIS A 262 5.51 12.99 2.61
N GLU A 263 6.75 13.38 2.95
CA GLU A 263 7.07 14.04 4.22
C GLU A 263 6.52 15.47 4.28
N ARG A 264 6.20 16.08 3.14
CA ARG A 264 5.74 17.47 3.05
C ARG A 264 4.21 17.60 2.94
N LEU A 265 3.57 16.69 2.20
CA LEU A 265 2.18 16.81 1.76
C LEU A 265 1.41 15.52 2.05
N ALA A 266 0.19 15.66 2.56
CA ALA A 266 -0.76 14.56 2.55
C ALA A 266 -1.12 14.20 1.09
N MET A 267 -1.21 12.91 0.79
CA MET A 267 -1.50 12.39 -0.55
C MET A 267 -2.92 11.81 -0.64
N VAL A 268 -3.68 12.25 -1.63
CA VAL A 268 -4.90 11.57 -2.08
C VAL A 268 -4.51 10.68 -3.26
N ALA A 269 -4.87 9.40 -3.23
CA ALA A 269 -4.41 8.44 -4.23
C ALA A 269 -5.53 7.57 -4.79
N VAL A 270 -5.43 7.29 -6.08
CA VAL A 270 -6.19 6.26 -6.80
C VAL A 270 -5.22 5.38 -7.58
N TRP A 271 -5.61 4.13 -7.86
CA TRP A 271 -4.91 3.23 -8.78
C TRP A 271 -5.25 3.55 -10.24
N ASP A 272 -4.50 2.97 -11.17
CA ASP A 272 -4.96 2.66 -12.53
C ASP A 272 -4.77 1.14 -12.78
N ASP A 273 -4.23 0.74 -13.93
CA ASP A 273 -4.07 -0.64 -14.37
C ASP A 273 -2.73 -1.27 -13.96
N HIS A 274 -1.61 -0.55 -14.06
CA HIS A 274 -0.26 -1.03 -13.72
C HIS A 274 -0.05 -1.37 -12.24
N GLU A 275 -0.96 -0.96 -11.35
CA GLU A 275 -1.09 -1.53 -10.01
C GLU A 275 -1.34 -3.06 -10.01
N PHE A 276 -1.85 -3.62 -11.11
CA PHE A 276 -2.14 -5.05 -11.29
C PHE A 276 -1.56 -5.62 -12.61
N SER A 277 -2.00 -5.10 -13.76
CA SER A 277 -1.61 -5.53 -15.11
C SER A 277 -2.01 -4.44 -16.11
N ASP A 278 -1.08 -4.04 -16.96
CA ASP A 278 -1.23 -3.21 -18.16
C ASP A 278 -2.55 -3.51 -18.92
N ASP A 279 -3.32 -2.49 -19.28
CA ASP A 279 -4.60 -2.55 -20.00
C ASP A 279 -5.69 -3.46 -19.36
N CYS A 280 -5.63 -3.74 -18.05
CA CYS A 280 -6.57 -4.65 -17.39
C CYS A 280 -8.03 -4.15 -17.33
N TRP A 281 -8.97 -5.10 -17.30
CA TRP A 281 -10.36 -4.82 -16.91
C TRP A 281 -10.79 -5.72 -15.75
N GLY A 282 -11.08 -5.11 -14.59
CA GLY A 282 -11.44 -5.85 -13.37
C GLY A 282 -10.33 -6.80 -12.91
N SER A 283 -10.56 -8.10 -13.04
CA SER A 283 -9.54 -9.15 -12.77
C SER A 283 -9.01 -9.84 -14.03
N VAL A 284 -9.30 -9.31 -15.23
CA VAL A 284 -8.74 -9.81 -16.49
C VAL A 284 -7.31 -9.28 -16.62
N ALA A 285 -6.32 -10.17 -16.67
CA ALA A 285 -4.91 -9.84 -16.82
C ALA A 285 -4.46 -9.98 -18.27
N THR A 286 -3.51 -9.15 -18.69
CA THR A 286 -2.87 -9.16 -20.03
C THR A 286 -1.65 -10.08 -20.12
N TYR A 287 -1.12 -10.54 -18.98
CA TYR A 287 -0.06 -11.56 -18.92
C TYR A 287 -0.64 -12.89 -18.42
N HIS A 288 -0.76 -13.85 -19.34
CA HIS A 288 -1.52 -15.08 -19.07
C HIS A 288 -0.68 -16.24 -18.52
N ASP A 289 0.67 -16.21 -18.61
CA ASP A 289 1.53 -17.33 -18.22
C ASP A 289 1.18 -18.66 -18.93
N GLY A 290 0.79 -18.57 -20.20
CA GLY A 290 0.34 -19.72 -20.99
C GLY A 290 -1.06 -20.26 -20.63
N ARG A 291 -1.82 -19.58 -19.76
CA ARG A 291 -3.25 -19.87 -19.54
C ARG A 291 -4.08 -19.43 -20.74
N GLU A 292 -5.17 -20.16 -21.00
CA GLU A 292 -6.21 -19.77 -21.98
C GLU A 292 -7.26 -18.84 -21.36
N ASP A 293 -7.43 -18.87 -20.04
CA ASP A 293 -8.33 -17.97 -19.29
C ASP A 293 -7.56 -16.72 -18.84
N GLU A 294 -8.06 -15.56 -19.25
CA GLU A 294 -7.49 -14.25 -18.96
C GLU A 294 -7.78 -13.81 -17.50
N LEU A 295 -8.81 -14.39 -16.85
CA LEU A 295 -9.20 -14.06 -15.48
C LEU A 295 -8.12 -14.49 -14.47
N ASP A 296 -7.63 -13.56 -13.64
CA ASP A 296 -6.67 -13.84 -12.58
C ASP A 296 -7.03 -13.14 -11.27
N ALA A 297 -8.11 -13.62 -10.65
CA ALA A 297 -8.57 -13.12 -9.35
C ALA A 297 -7.53 -13.33 -8.22
N ALA A 298 -6.64 -14.33 -8.34
CA ALA A 298 -5.59 -14.60 -7.36
C ALA A 298 -4.50 -13.51 -7.42
N ARG A 299 -3.99 -13.22 -8.62
CA ARG A 299 -3.04 -12.12 -8.86
C ARG A 299 -3.66 -10.76 -8.57
N ARG A 300 -4.94 -10.52 -8.91
CA ARG A 300 -5.64 -9.26 -8.56
C ARG A 300 -5.77 -9.08 -7.05
N SER A 301 -6.06 -10.16 -6.30
CA SER A 301 -6.09 -10.10 -4.84
C SER A 301 -4.72 -9.80 -4.23
N ALA A 302 -3.63 -10.32 -4.82
CA ALA A 302 -2.26 -10.04 -4.38
C ALA A 302 -1.86 -8.58 -4.66
N ALA A 303 -2.13 -8.09 -5.88
CA ALA A 303 -1.94 -6.70 -6.29
C ALA A 303 -2.68 -5.71 -5.38
N ASN A 304 -3.99 -5.91 -5.20
CA ASN A 304 -4.82 -5.04 -4.38
C ASN A 304 -4.39 -5.08 -2.90
N GLN A 305 -4.01 -6.25 -2.36
CA GLN A 305 -3.48 -6.34 -0.99
C GLN A 305 -2.22 -5.47 -0.83
N ALA A 306 -1.26 -5.55 -1.75
CA ALA A 306 -0.06 -4.71 -1.70
C ALA A 306 -0.40 -3.21 -1.81
N TRP A 307 -1.33 -2.82 -2.69
CA TRP A 307 -1.79 -1.43 -2.80
C TRP A 307 -2.39 -0.91 -1.48
N PHE A 308 -3.31 -1.68 -0.86
CA PHE A 308 -3.91 -1.30 0.42
C PHE A 308 -2.91 -1.30 1.59
N GLU A 309 -1.89 -2.16 1.54
CA GLU A 309 -0.79 -2.18 2.51
C GLU A 309 0.12 -0.95 2.38
N TYR A 310 0.37 -0.43 1.18
CA TYR A 310 1.42 0.58 0.93
C TYR A 310 0.96 2.01 0.65
N MET A 311 -0.28 2.22 0.22
CA MET A 311 -0.84 3.54 -0.09
C MET A 311 -1.56 4.13 1.13
N PRO A 312 -1.54 5.46 1.37
CA PRO A 312 -2.07 6.07 2.59
C PRO A 312 -3.59 6.29 2.55
N VAL A 313 -4.32 5.38 1.94
CA VAL A 313 -5.77 5.49 1.73
C VAL A 313 -6.57 4.98 2.93
N ASP A 314 -7.69 5.64 3.20
CA ASP A 314 -8.69 5.17 4.16
C ASP A 314 -9.64 4.16 3.49
N TYR A 315 -9.48 2.90 3.86
CA TYR A 315 -10.38 1.81 3.47
C TYR A 315 -11.26 1.35 4.64
N ALA A 316 -11.23 2.05 5.78
CA ALA A 316 -11.90 1.67 7.02
C ALA A 316 -13.33 2.21 7.15
N ASP A 317 -14.03 2.45 6.03
CA ASP A 317 -15.49 2.59 6.04
C ASP A 317 -16.10 1.30 6.63
N PRO A 318 -16.86 1.36 7.75
CA PRO A 318 -17.50 0.19 8.34
C PRO A 318 -18.46 -0.56 7.42
N GLY A 319 -18.88 0.05 6.30
CA GLY A 319 -19.65 -0.59 5.22
C GLY A 319 -18.79 -1.20 4.10
N TYR A 320 -17.52 -0.82 3.95
CA TYR A 320 -16.64 -1.30 2.89
C TYR A 320 -16.01 -2.64 3.29
N THR A 321 -16.52 -3.72 2.70
CA THR A 321 -15.81 -5.00 2.64
C THR A 321 -15.17 -5.11 1.26
N TYR A 322 -13.84 -5.11 1.19
CA TYR A 322 -13.15 -5.45 -0.05
C TYR A 322 -13.56 -6.87 -0.49
N ASP A 323 -14.27 -6.95 -1.62
CA ASP A 323 -14.66 -8.21 -2.25
C ASP A 323 -13.83 -8.41 -3.52
N PRO A 324 -12.83 -9.31 -3.52
CA PRO A 324 -11.96 -9.54 -4.68
C PRO A 324 -12.71 -10.12 -5.89
N ALA A 325 -13.97 -10.56 -5.73
CA ALA A 325 -14.81 -11.04 -6.82
C ALA A 325 -15.75 -9.96 -7.40
N VAL A 326 -15.91 -8.82 -6.71
CA VAL A 326 -16.66 -7.67 -7.23
C VAL A 326 -15.67 -6.65 -7.80
N ALA A 327 -15.29 -6.89 -9.05
CA ALA A 327 -14.70 -5.83 -9.87
C ALA A 327 -15.73 -4.69 -10.09
N PRO A 328 -15.28 -3.43 -10.14
CA PRO A 328 -16.00 -2.40 -10.89
C PRO A 328 -15.99 -2.68 -12.40
#